data_AF-A0A954VHP5-F1
#
_entry.id   AF-A0A954VHP5-F1
#
_cell.length_a   1.000
_cell.length_b   1.000
_cell.length_c   1.000
_cell.angle_alpha   90.00
_cell.angle_beta   90.00
_cell.angle_gamma   90.00
#
_symmetry.space_group_name_H-M   'P 1'
#
loop_
_entity.id
_entity.type
_entity.pdbx_description
1 polymer ?
#
loop_
_entity_poly.entity_id
_entity_poly.type
_entity_poly.pdbx_seq_one_letter_code
_entity_poly.pdbx_strand_id
1 'polypeptide(L)' 'MSNPQPFAFFVGIDWANEKHDISVVDSEGRSSSCTIDHSTEAIDAFVSNLLCKANGLPIAIILEQSKGRSSML' A
#
# COMPACT_ATOMS: atom_id res chain seq x y z
N MET A 1 12.73 -25.98 -5.59
CA MET A 1 12.74 -24.66 -6.25
C MET A 1 11.85 -23.73 -5.46
N SER A 2 12.41 -22.73 -4.79
CA SER A 2 11.62 -21.61 -4.27
C SER A 2 11.18 -20.79 -5.47
N ASN A 3 9.89 -20.74 -5.76
CA ASN A 3 9.38 -19.76 -6.72
C ASN A 3 9.78 -18.38 -6.17
N PRO A 4 10.55 -17.55 -6.89
CA PRO A 4 10.81 -16.21 -6.41
C PRO A 4 9.45 -15.55 -6.24
N GLN A 5 9.11 -15.17 -5.01
CA GLN A 5 7.93 -14.33 -4.79
C GLN A 5 8.18 -13.06 -5.61
N PRO A 6 7.38 -12.81 -6.66
CA PRO A 6 7.73 -11.78 -7.63
C PRO A 6 7.68 -10.38 -7.02
N PHE A 7 7.01 -10.23 -5.87
CA PHE A 7 6.85 -8.97 -5.15
C PHE A 7 7.47 -9.05 -3.75
N ALA A 8 8.08 -7.94 -3.29
CA ALA A 8 8.53 -7.80 -1.90
C ALA A 8 7.36 -7.65 -0.93
N PHE A 9 6.31 -6.94 -1.36
CA PHE A 9 5.13 -6.67 -0.54
C PHE A 9 3.85 -6.74 -1.36
N PHE A 10 2.80 -7.20 -0.71
CA PHE A 10 1.40 -7.01 -1.10
C PHE A 10 0.78 -5.99 -0.16
N VAL A 11 0.19 -4.94 -0.71
CA VAL A 11 -0.41 -3.85 0.05
C VAL A 11 -1.89 -3.79 -0.27
N GLY A 12 -2.75 -3.87 0.74
CA GLY A 12 -4.16 -3.50 0.66
C GLY A 12 -4.35 -2.12 1.24
N ILE A 13 -5.05 -1.23 0.53
CA ILE A 13 -5.39 0.11 0.99
C ILE A 13 -6.91 0.26 0.92
N ASP A 14 -7.55 0.48 2.06
CA ASP A 14 -8.91 1.01 2.13
C ASP A 14 -8.86 2.53 2.02
N TRP A 15 -9.39 3.06 0.91
CA TRP A 15 -9.25 4.46 0.56
C TRP A 15 -10.47 5.28 1.00
N ALA A 16 -10.30 6.11 2.03
CA ALA A 16 -11.29 7.11 2.44
C ALA A 16 -10.80 8.55 2.26
N ASN A 17 -11.68 9.52 2.57
CA ASN A 17 -11.42 10.95 2.35
C ASN A 17 -10.62 11.64 3.47
N GLU A 18 -10.49 10.98 4.63
CA GLU A 18 -9.79 11.54 5.80
C GLU A 18 -8.55 10.73 6.16
N LYS A 19 -8.67 9.40 6.12
CA LYS A 19 -7.61 8.46 6.48
C LYS A 19 -7.66 7.23 5.59
N HIS A 20 -6.54 6.55 5.50
CA HIS A 20 -6.39 5.31 4.75
C HIS A 20 -5.96 4.21 5.69
N ASP A 21 -6.73 3.13 5.76
CA ASP A 21 -6.32 1.93 6.47
C ASP A 21 -5.53 1.03 5.52
N ILE A 22 -4.34 0.65 5.95
CA ILE A 22 -3.36 -0.04 5.12
C ILE A 22 -2.99 -1.35 5.78
N SER A 23 -2.98 -2.42 4.99
CA SER A 23 -2.42 -3.73 5.34
C SER A 23 -1.26 -4.05 4.41
N VAL A 24 -0.13 -4.46 4.97
CA VAL A 24 1.08 -4.84 4.23
C VAL A 24 1.45 -6.27 4.58
N VAL A 25 1.66 -7.12 3.58
CA VAL A 25 2.11 -8.50 3.72
C VAL A 25 3.44 -8.67 2.98
N ASP A 26 4.48 -9.15 3.66
CA ASP A 26 5.78 -9.42 3.04
C ASP A 26 5.82 -10.78 2.33
N SER A 27 6.93 -11.06 1.64
CA SER A 27 7.15 -12.32 0.92
C SER A 27 7.20 -13.56 1.83
N GLU A 28 7.38 -13.38 3.14
CA GLU A 28 7.35 -14.44 4.16
C GLU A 28 5.94 -14.63 4.74
N GLY A 29 4.96 -13.84 4.29
CA GLY A 29 3.57 -13.89 4.74
C GLY A 29 3.33 -13.15 6.06
N ARG A 30 4.30 -12.37 6.56
CA ARG A 30 4.10 -11.56 7.77
C ARG A 30 3.31 -10.31 7.41
N SER A 31 2.26 -10.06 8.18
CA SER A 31 1.37 -8.92 7.98
C SER A 31 1.60 -7.82 9.02
N SER A 32 1.51 -6.57 8.60
CA SER A 32 1.42 -5.40 9.48
C SER A 32 0.36 -4.44 8.95
N SER A 33 -0.28 -3.68 9.85
CA SER A 33 -1.28 -2.68 9.47
C SER A 33 -0.92 -1.31 10.03
N CYS A 34 -1.27 -0.26 9.30
CA CYS A 34 -1.17 1.12 9.77
C CYS A 34 -2.29 1.98 9.17
N THR A 35 -2.49 3.16 9.75
CA THR A 35 -3.40 4.17 9.23
C THR A 35 -2.59 5.42 8.90
N ILE A 36 -2.84 6.03 7.73
CA ILE A 36 -2.23 7.31 7.34
C ILE A 36 -3.30 8.35 7.05
N ASP A 37 -2.97 9.63 7.19
CA ASP A 37 -3.89 10.72 6.82
C ASP A 37 -4.05 10.84 5.29
N HIS A 38 -5.17 11.39 4.85
CA HIS A 38 -5.43 11.73 3.45
C HIS A 38 -4.63 12.96 3.01
N SER A 39 -3.31 12.81 2.91
CA SER A 39 -2.39 13.84 2.43
C SER A 39 -1.32 13.28 1.51
N THR A 40 -0.82 14.13 0.61
CA THR A 40 0.28 13.81 -0.30
C THR A 40 1.54 13.42 0.47
N GLU A 41 1.83 14.12 1.56
CA GLU A 41 3.03 13.92 2.38
C GLU A 41 2.98 12.57 3.11
N ALA A 42 1.81 12.19 3.64
CA ALA A 42 1.64 10.93 4.36
C ALA A 42 1.74 9.73 3.41
N ILE A 43 1.14 9.84 2.22
CA ILE A 43 1.22 8.80 1.18
C ILE A 43 2.66 8.66 0.67
N ASP A 44 3.34 9.77 0.37
CA ASP A 44 4.73 9.75 -0.10
C ASP A 44 5.68 9.13 0.94
N ALA A 45 5.55 9.54 2.21
CA ALA A 45 6.34 8.99 3.30
C ALA A 45 6.11 7.48 3.46
N PHE A 46 4.86 7.02 3.37
CA PHE A 46 4.51 5.60 3.43
C PHE A 46 5.14 4.81 2.27
N VAL A 47 4.93 5.26 1.02
CA VAL A 47 5.44 4.56 -0.17
C VAL A 47 6.96 4.58 -0.22
N SER A 48 7.61 5.70 0.11
CA SER A 48 9.07 5.82 0.14
C SER A 48 9.71 4.85 1.14
N ASN A 49 9.14 4.72 2.33
CA ASN A 49 9.59 3.74 3.32
C ASN A 49 9.42 2.30 2.81
N LEU A 50 8.31 2.00 2.14
CA LEU A 50 8.06 0.67 1.61
C LEU A 50 9.00 0.32 0.44
N LEU A 51 9.28 1.27 -0.45
CA LEU A 51 10.25 1.14 -1.54
C LEU A 51 11.67 0.90 -1.03
N CYS A 52 12.08 1.63 0.02
CA CYS A 52 13.38 1.42 0.66
C CYS A 52 13.53 -0.03 1.15
N LYS A 53 12.47 -0.56 1.79
CA LYS A 53 12.45 -1.95 2.29
C LYS A 53 12.34 -2.99 1.18
N ALA A 54 11.73 -2.65 0.04
CA ALA A 54 11.54 -3.58 -1.07
C ALA A 54 12.85 -3.91 -1.80
N ASN A 55 13.92 -3.12 -1.59
CA ASN A 55 15.27 -3.40 -2.08
C ASN A 55 15.31 -3.72 -3.61
N GLY A 56 14.57 -2.93 -4.39
CA GLY A 56 14.49 -3.06 -5.85
C GLY A 56 13.51 -4.11 -6.37
N LEU A 57 12.86 -4.89 -5.50
CA LEU A 57 11.76 -5.76 -5.88
C LEU A 57 10.45 -4.95 -6.02
N PRO A 58 9.53 -5.38 -6.90
CA PRO A 58 8.26 -4.67 -7.09
C PRO A 58 7.33 -4.85 -5.89
N ILE A 59 6.38 -3.93 -5.76
CA ILE A 59 5.32 -3.94 -4.74
C ILE A 59 3.98 -4.06 -5.46
N ALA A 60 3.15 -5.01 -5.04
CA ALA A 60 1.77 -5.12 -5.51
C ALA A 60 0.86 -4.29 -4.61
N ILE A 61 0.07 -3.38 -5.19
CA ILE A 61 -0.88 -2.54 -4.46
C ILE A 61 -2.30 -2.85 -4.94
N ILE A 62 -3.17 -3.18 -4.00
CA ILE A 62 -4.61 -3.35 -4.17
C ILE A 62 -5.26 -2.16 -3.48
N LEU A 63 -6.01 -1.37 -4.25
CA LEU A 63 -6.69 -0.18 -3.77
C LEU A 63 -8.20 -0.44 -3.77
N GLU A 64 -8.82 -0.44 -2.60
CA GLU A 64 -10.27 -0.45 -2.47
C GLU A 64 -10.78 1.00 -2.38
N GLN A 65 -11.76 1.34 -3.21
CA GLN A 65 -12.46 2.62 -3.17
C GLN A 65 -13.96 2.35 -3.20
N SER A 66 -14.67 2.73 -2.15
CA SER A 66 -16.11 2.44 -2.04
C SER A 66 -16.98 3.25 -3.02
N LYS A 67 -16.47 4.35 -3.58
CA LYS A 67 -17.13 5.17 -4.61
C LYS A 67 -16.10 5.78 -5.56
N GLY A 68 -16.29 5.60 -6.88
CA GLY A 68 -15.54 6.34 -7.88
C GLY A 68 -15.75 7.85 -7.67
N ARG A 69 -14.66 8.62 -7.74
CA ARG A 69 -14.69 10.08 -7.58
C ARG A 69 -15.69 10.66 -8.58
N SER A 70 -16.87 11.06 -8.10
CA SER A 70 -17.84 11.79 -8.93
C SER A 70 -17.28 13.19 -9.14
N SER A 71 -16.51 13.37 -10.21
CA SER A 71 -16.09 14.69 -10.66
C SER A 71 -17.33 15.41 -11.19
N MET A 72 -18.01 16.14 -10.31
CA MET A 72 -18.80 17.29 -10.69
C MET A 72 -18.13 18.48 -10.02
N LEU A 73 -17.25 19.13 -10.79
CA LEU A 73 -16.84 20.53 -10.81
C LEU A 73 -15.49 20.65 -11.54
#